data_AF-A0A9D3LL78-F1
#
_entry.id   AF-A0A9D3LL78-F1
#
_cell.length_a   1.000
_cell.length_b   1.000
_cell.length_c   1.000
_cell.angle_alpha   90.00
_cell.angle_beta   90.00
_cell.angle_gamma   90.00
#
_symmetry.space_group_name_H-M   'P 1'
#
loop_
_entity.id
_entity.type
_entity.pdbx_description
1 polymer ?
#
loop_
_entity_poly.entity_id
_entity_poly.type
_entity_poly.pdbx_seq_one_letter_code
_entity_poly.pdbx_strand_id
1 'polypeptide(L)'
;MDSTGEESIGGTGLSSGTNQGSGTEQLLPSLGNSVQDHSSGANPGSPSPAAAAETGLAVMAPGIADMTTSSVGSGFGTAIGVLGTAVGTAILAPSSATATVLPPSIGLGVTGTPNLAGAGLLSHIHSTFWDPTVSTDWDNEKPSQQCVLRIKRDIMSIYKEPPPGMFVVPDPLDMTKIHALITGPFDTPYEGGFFLFLFRCPPDYPIHPPRVKLITTGNNTVRFNPNFYRNGKVCLSILGTWTGPAWSPAQSISSVLISIQSLMTENPYHNEPGFEQERHPGDSKNYNECIRHETLRVAVCDMLDGKCPCPEALWSVMEKSFLEYYDFYEGVCKERLHLQGQTMQDPFGEKRGHFDYQTLLSRLQATQQRLREKCRLEDEDGDTDSDSSSSGTDPDSQGSSGPRPDLNWPPT
;
A
#
# COMPACT_ATOMS: atom_id res chain seq x y z
N MET A 1 14.44 70.67 -31.79
CA MET A 1 15.08 69.35 -31.86
C MET A 1 14.12 68.49 -32.62
N ASP A 2 14.55 68.08 -33.79
CA ASP A 2 13.73 68.00 -34.99
C ASP A 2 13.64 66.56 -35.51
N SER A 3 13.04 66.39 -36.70
CA SER A 3 12.98 65.16 -37.53
C SER A 3 11.90 64.15 -37.11
N THR A 4 10.75 64.00 -37.82
CA THR A 4 10.47 63.49 -39.20
C THR A 4 10.49 61.95 -39.31
N GLY A 5 9.65 61.25 -40.10
CA GLY A 5 8.52 61.64 -40.99
C GLY A 5 7.19 60.95 -40.57
N GLU A 6 6.01 61.13 -41.22
CA GLU A 6 5.61 60.78 -42.61
C GLU A 6 5.67 59.25 -42.89
N GLU A 7 4.74 58.52 -43.54
CA GLU A 7 3.38 58.72 -44.11
C GLU A 7 2.80 57.29 -44.46
N SER A 8 1.52 56.94 -44.71
CA SER A 8 0.20 57.62 -44.75
C SER A 8 -1.00 56.61 -44.66
N ILE A 9 -2.22 57.12 -44.89
CA ILE A 9 -3.54 56.54 -45.25
C ILE A 9 -3.45 55.32 -46.21
N GLY A 10 -4.14 54.17 -46.02
CA GLY A 10 -5.59 53.89 -46.17
C GLY A 10 -5.86 53.11 -47.50
N GLY A 11 -6.97 52.39 -47.76
CA GLY A 11 -8.22 52.10 -47.04
C GLY A 11 -9.01 50.96 -47.74
N THR A 12 -10.25 50.66 -47.30
CA THR A 12 -11.04 49.45 -47.67
C THR A 12 -11.57 49.38 -49.12
N GLY A 13 -11.67 48.15 -49.68
CA GLY A 13 -12.41 47.83 -50.91
C GLY A 13 -12.95 46.38 -50.92
N LEU A 14 -14.03 46.11 -51.66
CA LEU A 14 -14.84 44.87 -51.59
C LEU A 14 -15.12 44.25 -52.97
N SER A 15 -15.53 42.97 -52.97
CA SER A 15 -16.10 42.21 -54.12
C SER A 15 -15.10 41.83 -55.24
N SER A 16 -15.32 40.83 -56.11
CA SER A 16 -16.24 39.66 -56.13
C SER A 16 -15.70 38.63 -57.16
N GLY A 17 -16.19 37.37 -57.15
CA GLY A 17 -15.89 36.42 -58.23
C GLY A 17 -16.15 34.95 -57.90
N THR A 18 -17.24 34.38 -58.43
CA THR A 18 -17.55 32.93 -58.40
C THR A 18 -16.93 32.19 -59.59
N ASN A 19 -16.63 30.90 -59.45
CA ASN A 19 -16.88 29.97 -60.55
C ASN A 19 -17.22 28.54 -60.06
N GLN A 20 -17.88 27.75 -60.89
CA GLN A 20 -18.29 26.35 -60.63
C GLN A 20 -17.90 25.42 -61.79
N GLY A 21 -17.79 24.12 -61.50
CA GLY A 21 -18.54 23.12 -62.27
C GLY A 21 -17.76 22.17 -63.20
N SER A 22 -18.28 20.93 -63.26
CA SER A 22 -17.97 19.82 -64.19
C SER A 22 -16.55 19.19 -64.13
N GLY A 23 -16.38 17.89 -64.37
CA GLY A 23 -17.37 16.80 -64.47
C GLY A 23 -16.97 15.67 -65.44
N THR A 24 -17.41 14.43 -65.15
CA THR A 24 -17.39 13.23 -66.04
C THR A 24 -15.98 12.71 -66.48
N GLU A 25 -15.74 11.43 -66.82
CA GLU A 25 -16.60 10.24 -66.93
C GLU A 25 -15.84 8.89 -66.74
N GLN A 26 -16.60 7.79 -66.56
CA GLN A 26 -16.41 6.36 -66.95
C GLN A 26 -15.04 5.83 -67.48
N LEU A 27 -14.63 4.54 -67.32
CA LEU A 27 -15.37 3.27 -67.55
C LEU A 27 -14.63 2.00 -67.01
N LEU A 28 -15.34 0.85 -66.96
CA LEU A 28 -14.87 -0.54 -66.66
C LEU A 28 -14.34 -1.28 -67.92
N PRO A 29 -13.53 -2.37 -67.86
CA PRO A 29 -13.91 -3.76 -67.46
C PRO A 29 -12.90 -4.45 -66.48
N SER A 30 -13.16 -5.46 -65.64
CA SER A 30 -14.11 -6.60 -65.54
C SER A 30 -13.69 -7.93 -66.20
N LEU A 31 -13.35 -8.96 -65.39
CA LEU A 31 -13.37 -10.43 -65.62
C LEU A 31 -12.76 -11.13 -64.38
N GLY A 32 -13.18 -12.31 -63.88
CA GLY A 32 -14.36 -13.14 -64.20
C GLY A 32 -14.31 -14.53 -63.52
N ASN A 33 -15.49 -15.07 -63.14
CA ASN A 33 -15.78 -16.39 -62.52
C ASN A 33 -15.34 -16.60 -61.04
N SER A 34 -16.17 -17.07 -60.07
CA SER A 34 -17.18 -18.18 -59.96
C SER A 34 -16.51 -19.46 -59.39
N VAL A 35 -17.06 -20.24 -58.44
CA VAL A 35 -18.45 -20.76 -58.27
C VAL A 35 -18.90 -20.89 -56.78
N GLN A 36 -20.23 -20.79 -56.57
CA GLN A 36 -21.16 -21.32 -55.53
C GLN A 36 -20.71 -22.50 -54.63
N ASP A 37 -21.36 -22.89 -53.50
CA ASP A 37 -22.45 -22.40 -52.61
C ASP A 37 -22.28 -23.17 -51.26
N HIS A 38 -22.79 -22.79 -50.07
CA HIS A 38 -24.22 -22.72 -49.72
C HIS A 38 -24.46 -22.00 -48.36
N SER A 39 -25.68 -21.42 -48.23
CA SER A 39 -26.50 -21.19 -47.01
C SER A 39 -26.12 -21.94 -45.71
N SER A 40 -26.31 -21.44 -44.47
CA SER A 40 -27.09 -20.30 -43.91
C SER A 40 -26.78 -20.15 -42.41
N GLY A 41 -27.13 -19.10 -41.65
CA GLY A 41 -27.80 -17.82 -41.95
C GLY A 41 -28.45 -17.19 -40.70
N ALA A 42 -28.25 -15.89 -40.50
CA ALA A 42 -28.88 -14.98 -39.51
C ALA A 42 -28.63 -15.21 -37.98
N ASN A 43 -28.01 -14.18 -37.37
CA ASN A 43 -28.13 -13.78 -35.96
C ASN A 43 -29.56 -13.21 -35.71
N PRO A 44 -30.12 -13.06 -34.48
CA PRO A 44 -29.51 -12.23 -33.42
C PRO A 44 -29.82 -12.63 -31.95
N GLY A 45 -29.27 -11.87 -30.99
CA GLY A 45 -29.93 -11.62 -29.70
C GLY A 45 -29.10 -11.92 -28.45
N SER A 46 -28.64 -10.87 -27.76
CA SER A 46 -28.17 -10.93 -26.37
C SER A 46 -29.33 -10.76 -25.38
N PRO A 47 -29.15 -11.22 -24.13
CA PRO A 47 -29.75 -10.48 -23.01
C PRO A 47 -28.80 -10.31 -21.80
N SER A 48 -28.88 -9.15 -21.17
CA SER A 48 -28.53 -8.98 -19.75
C SER A 48 -29.72 -9.37 -18.87
N PRO A 49 -29.51 -9.64 -17.57
CA PRO A 49 -30.56 -9.44 -16.58
C PRO A 49 -30.16 -8.42 -15.50
N ALA A 50 -31.14 -7.67 -15.01
CA ALA A 50 -31.02 -6.83 -13.82
C ALA A 50 -32.31 -6.91 -12.99
N ALA A 51 -32.16 -6.82 -11.67
CA ALA A 51 -33.17 -6.53 -10.64
C ALA A 51 -34.59 -7.17 -10.74
N ALA A 52 -34.92 -8.00 -9.74
CA ALA A 52 -36.29 -8.25 -9.29
C ALA A 52 -36.33 -8.19 -7.74
N ALA A 53 -37.49 -7.89 -7.16
CA ALA A 53 -37.60 -7.39 -5.79
C ALA A 53 -38.10 -8.42 -4.74
N GLU A 54 -38.04 -7.98 -3.48
CA GLU A 54 -38.49 -8.57 -2.22
C GLU A 54 -39.41 -9.81 -2.21
N THR A 55 -39.00 -10.81 -1.43
CA THR A 55 -39.90 -11.50 -0.49
C THR A 55 -39.16 -11.73 0.83
N GLY A 56 -39.70 -11.27 1.96
CA GLY A 56 -39.07 -11.43 3.27
C GLY A 56 -39.47 -12.74 3.97
N LEU A 57 -38.51 -13.39 4.63
CA LEU A 57 -38.78 -14.37 5.69
C LEU A 57 -37.66 -14.36 6.73
N ALA A 58 -38.02 -14.36 8.02
CA ALA A 58 -37.05 -14.25 9.10
C ALA A 58 -36.35 -15.59 9.37
N VAL A 59 -35.02 -15.59 9.39
CA VAL A 59 -34.22 -16.73 9.86
C VAL A 59 -34.17 -16.71 11.38
N MET A 60 -34.86 -17.65 12.03
CA MET A 60 -34.84 -17.80 13.48
C MET A 60 -33.55 -18.51 13.93
N ALA A 61 -32.94 -18.02 15.01
CA ALA A 61 -31.84 -18.73 15.66
C ALA A 61 -32.38 -19.96 16.43
N PRO A 62 -31.79 -21.17 16.26
CA PRO A 62 -32.20 -22.34 17.03
C PRO A 62 -31.61 -22.28 18.45
N GLY A 63 -32.43 -21.85 19.42
CA GLY A 63 -32.16 -22.13 20.83
C GLY A 63 -32.40 -23.61 21.12
N ILE A 64 -31.38 -24.30 21.63
CA ILE A 64 -31.49 -25.67 22.16
C ILE A 64 -31.39 -25.64 23.68
N ALA A 65 -32.21 -26.46 24.34
CA ALA A 65 -32.53 -26.29 25.75
C ALA A 65 -31.57 -27.00 26.72
N ASP A 66 -31.41 -26.34 27.87
CA ASP A 66 -31.23 -26.84 29.23
C ASP A 66 -31.18 -28.37 29.45
N MET A 67 -30.21 -28.82 30.26
CA MET A 67 -30.14 -30.17 30.80
C MET A 67 -29.93 -30.13 32.32
N THR A 68 -30.80 -30.82 33.04
CA THR A 68 -31.13 -30.55 34.46
C THR A 68 -30.18 -31.14 35.51
N THR A 69 -30.39 -30.69 36.75
CA THR A 69 -29.83 -31.15 38.05
C THR A 69 -28.48 -30.50 38.45
N SER A 70 -28.20 -30.23 39.74
CA SER A 70 -28.85 -30.67 40.99
C SER A 70 -28.99 -29.55 42.06
N SER A 71 -29.53 -29.89 43.24
CA SER A 71 -30.24 -29.01 44.17
C SER A 71 -29.43 -28.32 45.30
N VAL A 72 -29.72 -27.03 45.54
CA VAL A 72 -29.88 -26.33 46.85
C VAL A 72 -30.59 -24.97 46.61
N GLY A 73 -31.28 -24.33 47.56
CA GLY A 73 -31.71 -24.78 48.89
C GLY A 73 -32.16 -23.64 49.83
N SER A 74 -33.47 -23.59 50.16
CA SER A 74 -34.14 -22.69 51.16
C SER A 74 -34.16 -21.16 50.91
N GLY A 75 -35.34 -20.53 51.11
CA GLY A 75 -35.49 -19.07 51.19
C GLY A 75 -36.92 -18.54 50.96
N PHE A 76 -37.63 -18.16 52.03
CA PHE A 76 -39.00 -17.59 51.98
C PHE A 76 -39.05 -16.16 51.38
N GLY A 77 -40.14 -15.80 50.69
CA GLY A 77 -40.48 -14.40 50.35
C GLY A 77 -41.69 -14.25 49.42
N THR A 78 -42.84 -13.77 49.94
CA THR A 78 -44.13 -13.67 49.23
C THR A 78 -44.54 -12.23 48.86
N ALA A 79 -45.56 -12.13 47.97
CA ALA A 79 -46.27 -10.95 47.42
C ALA A 79 -45.66 -10.41 46.10
N ILE A 80 -46.34 -10.36 44.94
CA ILE A 80 -47.75 -10.11 44.52
C ILE A 80 -48.13 -8.61 44.47
N GLY A 81 -48.53 -8.16 43.28
CA GLY A 81 -48.94 -6.78 42.93
C GLY A 81 -48.58 -6.46 41.47
N VAL A 82 -49.24 -7.05 40.46
CA VAL A 82 -50.44 -6.47 39.80
C VAL A 82 -50.13 -5.05 39.29
N LEU A 83 -49.57 -4.87 38.09
CA LEU A 83 -50.24 -4.87 36.77
C LEU A 83 -51.19 -3.67 36.58
N GLY A 84 -50.85 -2.76 35.65
CA GLY A 84 -51.65 -1.56 35.33
C GLY A 84 -51.23 -0.90 34.02
N THR A 85 -51.93 -1.20 32.93
CA THR A 85 -51.65 -0.73 31.55
C THR A 85 -52.60 0.38 31.08
N ALA A 86 -52.05 1.49 30.58
CA ALA A 86 -52.60 2.40 29.56
C ALA A 86 -51.45 3.35 29.13
N VAL A 87 -51.13 3.65 27.86
CA VAL A 87 -51.93 4.30 26.80
C VAL A 87 -52.49 5.66 27.24
N GLY A 88 -52.13 6.83 26.69
CA GLY A 88 -51.10 7.16 25.68
C GLY A 88 -51.64 8.06 24.55
N THR A 89 -51.14 9.30 24.44
CA THR A 89 -51.33 10.21 23.29
C THR A 89 -50.25 11.29 23.27
N ALA A 90 -49.91 11.83 22.10
CA ALA A 90 -48.90 12.87 21.89
C ALA A 90 -49.53 14.24 21.58
N ILE A 91 -48.76 15.33 21.67
CA ILE A 91 -48.99 16.58 20.90
C ILE A 91 -47.72 17.46 20.82
N LEU A 92 -47.40 17.86 19.58
CA LEU A 92 -46.65 19.04 19.08
C LEU A 92 -45.32 19.53 19.72
N ALA A 93 -44.35 19.79 18.83
CA ALA A 93 -43.17 20.66 19.01
C ALA A 93 -43.54 22.15 18.64
N PRO A 94 -42.65 23.19 18.53
CA PRO A 94 -41.25 23.16 18.04
C PRO A 94 -40.24 24.18 18.64
N SER A 95 -39.07 24.28 17.99
CA SER A 95 -38.22 25.49 17.79
C SER A 95 -37.04 25.83 18.73
N SER A 96 -35.84 25.47 18.24
CA SER A 96 -34.65 26.34 17.99
C SER A 96 -33.94 27.13 19.11
N ALA A 97 -32.67 26.77 19.34
CA ALA A 97 -31.54 27.67 19.66
C ALA A 97 -30.25 27.06 19.06
N THR A 98 -29.77 27.51 17.89
CA THR A 98 -28.73 28.55 17.69
C THR A 98 -27.37 28.26 18.33
N ALA A 99 -26.33 28.11 17.51
CA ALA A 99 -24.93 27.95 17.94
C ALA A 99 -24.24 29.29 18.23
N THR A 100 -23.15 29.25 19.00
CA THR A 100 -22.25 30.39 19.27
C THR A 100 -20.78 29.97 19.23
N VAL A 101 -19.89 30.90 18.88
CA VAL A 101 -18.53 30.66 18.38
C VAL A 101 -17.57 31.77 18.84
N LEU A 102 -16.37 31.42 19.33
CA LEU A 102 -15.17 32.29 19.55
C LEU A 102 -15.28 33.42 20.64
N PRO A 103 -14.19 34.16 21.01
CA PRO A 103 -12.74 33.88 20.92
C PRO A 103 -11.97 33.93 22.30
N PRO A 104 -11.00 34.83 22.67
CA PRO A 104 -9.66 34.39 23.08
C PRO A 104 -9.09 34.94 24.43
N SER A 105 -7.80 34.67 24.67
CA SER A 105 -7.02 34.73 25.92
C SER A 105 -6.85 36.07 26.67
N ILE A 106 -6.93 36.02 28.01
CA ILE A 106 -6.19 36.83 29.02
C ILE A 106 -6.42 36.21 30.44
N GLY A 107 -5.56 36.35 31.47
CA GLY A 107 -4.25 37.01 31.52
C GLY A 107 -3.61 37.21 32.92
N LEU A 108 -3.95 36.43 33.96
CA LEU A 108 -3.46 36.55 35.36
C LEU A 108 -3.17 35.15 35.98
N GLY A 109 -2.23 34.96 36.91
CA GLY A 109 -1.26 35.91 37.46
C GLY A 109 -0.84 35.64 38.92
N VAL A 110 -0.34 34.44 39.27
CA VAL A 110 0.15 34.11 40.63
C VAL A 110 1.51 33.40 40.57
N THR A 111 2.37 33.65 41.55
CA THR A 111 3.80 33.31 41.57
C THR A 111 4.11 31.89 42.09
N GLY A 112 5.02 31.19 41.42
CA GLY A 112 5.63 29.95 41.93
C GLY A 112 6.61 29.32 40.93
N THR A 113 7.92 29.61 41.05
CA THR A 113 8.95 29.12 40.13
C THR A 113 9.54 27.77 40.55
N PRO A 114 9.43 26.75 39.69
CA PRO A 114 10.54 25.81 39.50
C PRO A 114 10.94 25.66 38.02
N ASN A 115 12.25 25.63 37.77
CA ASN A 115 12.96 25.31 36.51
C ASN A 115 12.15 25.13 35.22
N LEU A 116 12.11 26.18 34.39
CA LEU A 116 11.60 26.17 33.02
C LEU A 116 12.56 25.45 32.04
N ALA A 117 12.79 24.15 32.26
CA ALA A 117 13.63 23.30 31.42
C ALA A 117 12.94 21.98 31.00
N GLY A 118 12.01 21.46 31.81
CA GLY A 118 11.36 20.16 31.55
C GLY A 118 10.18 20.19 30.57
N ALA A 119 9.50 21.34 30.43
CA ALA A 119 8.21 21.42 29.72
C ALA A 119 8.32 21.07 28.22
N GLY A 120 9.33 21.59 27.53
CA GLY A 120 9.58 21.28 26.11
C GLY A 120 9.91 19.80 25.89
N LEU A 121 10.77 19.22 26.75
CA LEU A 121 11.20 17.83 26.64
C LEU A 121 10.03 16.85 26.75
N LEU A 122 9.15 17.05 27.74
CA LEU A 122 7.95 16.21 27.93
C LEU A 122 6.97 16.31 26.75
N SER A 123 6.80 17.50 26.17
CA SER A 123 5.95 17.68 24.97
C SER A 123 6.50 16.99 23.72
N HIS A 124 7.83 16.91 23.57
CA HIS A 124 8.46 16.13 22.49
C HIS A 124 8.32 14.61 22.72
N ILE A 125 8.55 14.12 23.94
CA ILE A 125 8.41 12.69 24.31
C ILE A 125 6.99 12.18 23.98
N HIS A 126 5.94 12.94 24.31
CA HIS A 126 4.56 12.58 23.96
C HIS A 126 4.25 12.63 22.44
N SER A 127 5.05 13.33 21.64
CA SER A 127 4.81 13.50 20.19
C SER A 127 5.38 12.35 19.34
N THR A 128 6.50 11.76 19.78
CA THR A 128 7.25 10.74 19.03
C THR A 128 7.13 9.31 19.60
N PHE A 129 6.25 9.07 20.58
CA PHE A 129 6.11 7.77 21.26
C PHE A 129 5.78 6.57 20.35
N TRP A 130 5.39 6.81 19.08
CA TRP A 130 5.06 5.81 18.07
C TRP A 130 6.26 5.46 17.16
N ASP A 131 7.33 6.26 17.17
CA ASP A 131 8.40 6.21 16.17
C ASP A 131 9.56 5.30 16.61
N PRO A 132 9.80 4.15 15.94
CA PRO A 132 10.85 3.20 16.30
C PRO A 132 12.28 3.70 15.99
N THR A 133 12.44 4.79 15.22
CA THR A 133 13.75 5.33 14.79
C THR A 133 14.31 6.42 15.70
N VAL A 134 13.47 7.05 16.53
CA VAL A 134 13.89 8.17 17.42
C VAL A 134 13.51 7.98 18.90
N SER A 135 12.66 7.02 19.24
CA SER A 135 12.29 6.79 20.65
C SER A 135 13.32 5.91 21.35
N THR A 136 13.89 6.44 22.43
CA THR A 136 15.04 5.87 23.17
C THR A 136 14.69 5.39 24.58
N ASP A 137 13.42 5.49 24.95
CA ASP A 137 12.84 5.18 26.27
C ASP A 137 13.13 3.77 26.76
N TRP A 138 13.26 2.79 25.87
CA TRP A 138 13.65 1.41 26.21
C TRP A 138 14.98 0.94 25.63
N ASP A 139 15.86 1.84 25.17
CA ASP A 139 17.16 1.47 24.58
C ASP A 139 18.10 0.76 25.57
N ASN A 140 17.94 1.02 26.86
CA ASN A 140 18.73 0.41 27.93
C ASN A 140 18.05 -0.82 28.56
N GLU A 141 16.81 -1.13 28.17
CA GLU A 141 16.06 -2.27 28.69
C GLU A 141 16.31 -3.52 27.85
N LYS A 142 16.54 -4.66 28.52
CA LYS A 142 16.72 -5.94 27.84
C LYS A 142 15.38 -6.65 27.72
N PRO A 143 14.94 -7.06 26.51
CA PRO A 143 13.69 -7.79 26.35
C PRO A 143 13.71 -9.09 27.14
N SER A 144 12.59 -9.44 27.75
CA SER A 144 12.49 -10.68 28.52
C SER A 144 12.68 -11.91 27.62
N GLN A 145 13.11 -13.04 28.17
CA GLN A 145 13.21 -14.29 27.40
C GLN A 145 11.86 -14.69 26.78
N GLN A 146 10.75 -14.40 27.46
CA GLN A 146 9.40 -14.64 26.96
C GLN A 146 9.06 -13.73 25.77
N CYS A 147 9.45 -12.45 25.82
CA CYS A 147 9.34 -11.50 24.71
C CYS A 147 10.13 -11.99 23.48
N VAL A 148 11.43 -12.31 23.64
CA VAL A 148 12.27 -12.81 22.54
C VAL A 148 11.69 -14.09 21.93
N LEU A 149 11.16 -15.00 22.75
CA LEU A 149 10.50 -16.23 22.27
C LEU A 149 9.16 -15.96 21.54
N ARG A 150 8.39 -14.94 21.95
CA ARG A 150 7.18 -14.50 21.22
C ARG A 150 7.54 -13.87 19.88
N ILE A 151 8.51 -12.95 19.84
CA ILE A 151 8.96 -12.31 18.58
C ILE A 151 9.44 -13.39 17.59
N LYS A 152 10.28 -14.32 18.04
CA LYS A 152 10.74 -15.45 17.21
C LYS A 152 9.57 -16.32 16.72
N ARG A 153 8.56 -16.61 17.56
CA ARG A 153 7.37 -17.36 17.13
C ARG A 153 6.59 -16.64 16.03
N ASP A 154 6.41 -15.32 16.16
CA ASP A 154 5.63 -14.52 15.21
C ASP A 154 6.33 -14.45 13.85
N ILE A 155 7.65 -14.22 13.84
CA ILE A 155 8.46 -14.24 12.61
C ILE A 155 8.46 -15.64 11.97
N MET A 156 8.63 -16.70 12.76
CA MET A 156 8.55 -18.08 12.25
C MET A 156 7.16 -18.47 11.73
N SER A 157 6.09 -17.86 12.24
CA SER A 157 4.74 -18.04 11.70
C SER A 157 4.62 -17.41 10.31
N ILE A 158 5.18 -16.20 10.12
CA ILE A 158 5.25 -15.53 8.81
C ILE A 158 6.11 -16.32 7.82
N TYR A 159 7.21 -16.94 8.25
CA TYR A 159 8.02 -17.80 7.35
C TYR A 159 7.36 -19.15 7.03
N LYS A 160 6.49 -19.68 7.90
CA LYS A 160 5.73 -20.90 7.64
C LYS A 160 4.54 -20.66 6.70
N GLU A 161 3.83 -19.57 6.92
CA GLU A 161 2.60 -19.18 6.22
C GLU A 161 2.69 -17.69 5.83
N PRO A 162 3.50 -17.36 4.79
CA PRO A 162 3.73 -15.97 4.39
C PRO A 162 2.47 -15.33 3.81
N PRO A 163 2.01 -14.19 4.36
CA PRO A 163 0.90 -13.45 3.78
C PRO A 163 1.25 -12.91 2.38
N PRO A 164 0.30 -12.90 1.41
CA PRO A 164 0.57 -12.43 0.05
C PRO A 164 1.15 -11.01 -0.01
N GLY A 165 2.27 -10.85 -0.72
CA GLY A 165 2.96 -9.57 -0.88
C GLY A 165 3.62 -9.02 0.38
N MET A 166 3.84 -9.83 1.42
CA MET A 166 4.51 -9.40 2.66
C MET A 166 5.79 -10.20 2.90
N PHE A 167 6.91 -9.50 3.07
CA PHE A 167 8.24 -10.07 3.27
C PHE A 167 8.89 -9.47 4.52
N VAL A 168 9.59 -10.28 5.30
CA VAL A 168 10.03 -9.90 6.66
C VAL A 168 11.49 -10.32 6.88
N VAL A 169 12.28 -9.43 7.45
CA VAL A 169 13.68 -9.67 7.84
C VAL A 169 13.94 -9.05 9.22
N PRO A 170 14.25 -9.84 10.27
CA PRO A 170 14.67 -9.30 11.56
C PRO A 170 16.00 -8.53 11.42
N ASP A 171 16.18 -7.50 12.24
CA ASP A 171 17.46 -6.78 12.31
C ASP A 171 18.56 -7.69 12.91
N PRO A 172 19.77 -7.73 12.33
CA PRO A 172 20.83 -8.65 12.75
C PRO A 172 21.50 -8.27 14.08
N LEU A 173 21.28 -7.05 14.59
CA LEU A 173 21.86 -6.54 15.83
C LEU A 173 20.82 -6.44 16.96
N ASP A 174 19.58 -6.13 16.62
CA ASP A 174 18.47 -5.96 17.57
C ASP A 174 17.26 -6.82 17.18
N MET A 175 17.14 -8.01 17.78
CA MET A 175 16.00 -8.91 17.58
C MET A 175 14.62 -8.30 17.94
N THR A 176 14.54 -7.11 18.56
CA THR A 176 13.26 -6.39 18.73
C THR A 176 12.86 -5.58 17.51
N LYS A 177 13.80 -5.27 16.60
CA LYS A 177 13.57 -4.58 15.34
C LYS A 177 13.33 -5.59 14.20
N ILE A 178 12.36 -5.26 13.35
CA ILE A 178 12.00 -6.07 12.18
C ILE A 178 11.78 -5.13 11.00
N HIS A 179 12.44 -5.41 9.87
CA HIS A 179 12.17 -4.77 8.60
C HIS A 179 11.09 -5.58 7.86
N ALA A 180 10.07 -4.91 7.33
CA ALA A 180 9.00 -5.55 6.59
C ALA A 180 8.74 -4.80 5.28
N LEU A 181 8.75 -5.53 4.16
CA LEU A 181 8.36 -5.02 2.85
C LEU A 181 6.92 -5.47 2.57
N ILE A 182 6.05 -4.52 2.25
CA ILE A 182 4.68 -4.79 1.77
C ILE A 182 4.60 -4.30 0.33
N THR A 183 4.32 -5.21 -0.60
CA THR A 183 3.91 -4.87 -1.97
C THR A 183 2.47 -4.36 -1.93
N GLY A 184 2.22 -3.21 -2.55
CA GLY A 184 0.87 -2.63 -2.61
C GLY A 184 -0.10 -3.51 -3.42
N PRO A 185 -1.37 -3.67 -2.98
CA PRO A 185 -2.30 -4.63 -3.60
C PRO A 185 -2.72 -4.29 -5.03
N PHE A 186 -3.07 -5.33 -5.79
CA PHE A 186 -3.71 -5.26 -7.11
C PHE A 186 -5.02 -4.44 -7.09
N ASP A 187 -5.32 -3.77 -8.21
CA ASP A 187 -6.50 -2.91 -8.44
C ASP A 187 -6.53 -1.62 -7.58
N THR A 188 -5.43 -1.27 -6.90
CA THR A 188 -5.33 -0.10 -6.01
C THR A 188 -4.37 0.97 -6.55
N PRO A 189 -4.42 2.23 -6.09
CA PRO A 189 -3.38 3.21 -6.40
C PRO A 189 -2.01 2.90 -5.74
N TYR A 190 -1.88 1.78 -5.02
CA TYR A 190 -0.65 1.30 -4.41
C TYR A 190 0.03 0.16 -5.20
N GLU A 191 -0.65 -0.39 -6.21
CA GLU A 191 -0.27 -1.64 -6.89
C GLU A 191 1.20 -1.74 -7.29
N GLY A 192 1.85 -2.84 -6.88
CA GLY A 192 3.26 -3.14 -7.10
C GLY A 192 4.26 -2.31 -6.28
N GLY A 193 3.84 -1.18 -5.70
CA GLY A 193 4.71 -0.31 -4.90
C GLY A 193 5.35 -1.02 -3.71
N PHE A 194 6.64 -0.78 -3.47
CA PHE A 194 7.43 -1.43 -2.44
C PHE A 194 7.49 -0.57 -1.16
N PHE A 195 6.55 -0.81 -0.25
CA PHE A 195 6.43 -0.08 1.00
C PHE A 195 7.23 -0.75 2.11
N LEU A 196 8.40 -0.20 2.44
CA LEU A 196 9.25 -0.65 3.52
C LEU A 196 8.80 -0.03 4.86
N PHE A 197 8.59 -0.87 5.86
CA PHE A 197 8.27 -0.50 7.23
C PHE A 197 9.36 -0.98 8.19
N LEU A 198 9.66 -0.17 9.20
CA LEU A 198 10.40 -0.59 10.38
C LEU A 198 9.44 -0.82 11.53
N PHE A 199 9.53 -2.00 12.14
CA PHE A 199 8.88 -2.37 13.39
C PHE A 199 9.91 -2.36 14.52
N ARG A 200 9.49 -1.99 15.75
CA ARG A 200 10.26 -2.22 16.98
C ARG A 200 9.35 -2.66 18.12
N CYS A 201 9.52 -3.89 18.58
CA CYS A 201 8.80 -4.44 19.72
C CYS A 201 9.32 -3.84 21.04
N PRO A 202 8.44 -3.59 22.04
CA PRO A 202 8.86 -3.23 23.40
C PRO A 202 9.48 -4.43 24.15
N PRO A 203 10.23 -4.19 25.25
CA PRO A 203 10.87 -5.25 26.04
C PRO A 203 9.89 -6.27 26.65
N ASP A 204 8.63 -5.86 26.81
CA ASP A 204 7.51 -6.62 27.35
C ASP A 204 6.52 -7.14 26.29
N TYR A 205 6.84 -7.05 24.99
CA TYR A 205 6.03 -7.63 23.92
C TYR A 205 5.70 -9.11 24.24
N PRO A 206 4.42 -9.55 24.15
CA PRO A 206 3.29 -8.92 23.47
C PRO A 206 2.35 -8.11 24.39
N ILE A 207 2.77 -7.68 25.59
CA ILE A 207 1.90 -6.90 26.49
C ILE A 207 1.52 -5.55 25.85
N HIS A 208 2.51 -4.82 25.33
CA HIS A 208 2.31 -3.60 24.55
C HIS A 208 2.55 -3.81 23.03
N PRO A 209 1.93 -3.00 22.15
CA PRO A 209 2.09 -3.12 20.70
C PRO A 209 3.52 -2.77 20.23
N PRO A 210 3.94 -3.24 19.05
CA PRO A 210 5.17 -2.78 18.43
C PRO A 210 4.99 -1.33 17.93
N ARG A 211 6.07 -0.54 17.97
CA ARG A 211 6.17 0.70 17.20
C ARG A 211 6.33 0.37 15.72
N VAL A 212 5.69 1.15 14.85
CA VAL A 212 5.75 0.94 13.40
C VAL A 212 5.87 2.27 12.67
N LYS A 213 6.78 2.33 11.68
CA LYS A 213 6.97 3.49 10.81
C LYS A 213 7.16 3.07 9.36
N LEU A 214 6.41 3.70 8.46
CA LEU A 214 6.65 3.67 7.02
C LEU A 214 7.95 4.42 6.73
N ILE A 215 8.91 3.75 6.09
CA ILE A 215 10.19 4.34 5.67
C ILE A 215 10.06 4.90 4.25
N THR A 216 9.33 4.22 3.37
CA THR A 216 9.00 4.66 2.00
C THR A 216 8.06 5.89 2.01
N THR A 217 8.63 7.07 2.28
CA THR A 217 7.93 8.38 2.36
C THR A 217 8.55 9.45 1.46
N GLY A 218 9.56 9.08 0.66
CA GLY A 218 10.34 10.01 -0.16
C GLY A 218 11.06 11.06 0.69
N ASN A 219 11.83 10.64 1.69
CA ASN A 219 12.47 11.51 2.68
C ASN A 219 11.50 12.45 3.41
N ASN A 220 10.36 11.89 3.86
CA ASN A 220 9.26 12.61 4.49
C ASN A 220 8.64 13.73 3.63
N THR A 221 8.42 13.47 2.34
CA THR A 221 7.72 14.41 1.43
C THR A 221 6.32 13.96 1.04
N VAL A 222 5.99 12.66 1.12
CA VAL A 222 4.72 12.07 0.66
C VAL A 222 3.89 11.53 1.83
N ARG A 223 2.66 12.05 2.02
CA ARG A 223 1.58 11.31 2.70
C ARG A 223 1.00 10.32 1.69
N PHE A 224 1.03 9.02 2.00
CA PHE A 224 0.61 7.97 1.05
C PHE A 224 -0.86 7.57 1.18
N ASN A 225 -1.46 7.81 2.34
CA ASN A 225 -2.82 7.43 2.70
C ASN A 225 -3.26 8.35 3.84
N PRO A 226 -4.56 8.55 4.12
CA PRO A 226 -4.99 9.24 5.34
C PRO A 226 -4.31 8.70 6.60
N ASN A 227 -4.08 7.38 6.68
CA ASN A 227 -3.43 6.69 7.79
C ASN A 227 -1.89 6.54 7.64
N PHE A 228 -1.29 6.90 6.51
CA PHE A 228 0.17 6.84 6.28
C PHE A 228 0.73 8.26 6.13
N TYR A 229 1.13 8.82 7.27
CA TYR A 229 1.53 10.22 7.37
C TYR A 229 2.88 10.47 6.70
N ARG A 230 3.07 11.71 6.25
CA ARG A 230 4.32 12.19 5.63
C ARG A 230 5.58 11.91 6.46
N ASN A 231 5.50 11.90 7.79
CA ASN A 231 6.62 11.58 8.70
C ASN A 231 6.84 10.08 8.95
N GLY A 232 6.11 9.21 8.24
CA GLY A 232 6.13 7.77 8.40
C GLY A 232 5.18 7.21 9.47
N LYS A 233 4.42 8.04 10.20
CA LYS A 233 3.47 7.55 11.20
C LYS A 233 2.36 6.72 10.54
N VAL A 234 2.16 5.50 11.06
CA VAL A 234 1.03 4.62 10.72
C VAL A 234 -0.07 4.79 11.76
N CYS A 235 -1.29 5.10 11.31
CA CYS A 235 -2.47 5.25 12.16
C CYS A 235 -3.34 3.98 12.14
N LEU A 236 -3.21 3.14 13.18
CA LEU A 236 -3.99 1.93 13.42
C LEU A 236 -4.39 1.85 14.90
N SER A 237 -5.61 1.40 15.20
CA SER A 237 -6.11 1.34 16.57
C SER A 237 -5.37 0.29 17.43
N ILE A 238 -4.99 -0.83 16.81
CA ILE A 238 -4.14 -1.86 17.43
C ILE A 238 -2.70 -1.40 17.69
N LEU A 239 -2.29 -0.22 17.20
CA LEU A 239 -1.01 0.43 17.54
C LEU A 239 -1.18 1.62 18.50
N GLY A 240 -2.41 1.88 18.98
CA GLY A 240 -2.73 3.04 19.81
C GLY A 240 -2.65 4.38 19.07
N THR A 241 -2.53 4.37 17.73
CA THR A 241 -2.35 5.58 16.91
C THR A 241 -3.61 6.05 16.18
N TRP A 242 -4.73 5.35 16.35
CA TRP A 242 -6.05 5.66 15.77
C TRP A 242 -7.20 5.21 16.69
N THR A 243 -8.43 5.61 16.40
CA THR A 243 -9.65 5.15 17.08
C THR A 243 -10.07 3.76 16.61
N GLY A 244 -10.61 2.93 17.52
CA GLY A 244 -11.05 1.56 17.22
C GLY A 244 -10.62 0.54 18.30
N PRO A 245 -10.65 -0.77 18.00
CA PRO A 245 -10.19 -1.82 18.90
C PRO A 245 -8.71 -1.63 19.28
N ALA A 246 -8.41 -1.63 20.58
CA ALA A 246 -7.06 -1.47 21.10
C ALA A 246 -6.17 -2.72 20.86
N TRP A 247 -4.86 -2.57 21.10
CA TRP A 247 -3.94 -3.72 21.18
C TRP A 247 -4.41 -4.75 22.21
N SER A 248 -4.13 -6.02 21.94
CA SER A 248 -4.14 -7.07 22.97
C SER A 248 -3.06 -8.11 22.66
N PRO A 249 -2.54 -8.84 23.67
CA PRO A 249 -1.50 -9.86 23.48
C PRO A 249 -1.83 -11.01 22.51
N ALA A 250 -3.11 -11.16 22.12
CA ALA A 250 -3.55 -12.10 21.10
C ALA A 250 -3.11 -11.69 19.68
N GLN A 251 -2.93 -10.40 19.43
CA GLN A 251 -2.40 -9.87 18.18
C GLN A 251 -0.93 -10.24 17.98
N SER A 252 -0.45 -10.20 16.74
CA SER A 252 0.89 -10.61 16.32
C SER A 252 1.52 -9.62 15.33
N ILE A 253 2.81 -9.77 15.03
CA ILE A 253 3.45 -9.02 13.94
C ILE A 253 2.68 -9.22 12.61
N SER A 254 2.22 -10.44 12.34
CA SER A 254 1.45 -10.79 11.14
C SER A 254 0.10 -10.05 11.08
N SER A 255 -0.67 -10.00 12.17
CA SER A 255 -1.97 -9.31 12.15
C SER A 255 -1.83 -7.79 12.04
N VAL A 256 -0.72 -7.21 12.53
CA VAL A 256 -0.38 -5.81 12.26
C VAL A 256 -0.04 -5.60 10.77
N LEU A 257 0.79 -6.44 10.16
CA LEU A 257 1.13 -6.33 8.73
C LEU A 257 -0.11 -6.45 7.83
N ILE A 258 -1.00 -7.41 8.10
CA ILE A 258 -2.30 -7.55 7.42
C ILE A 258 -3.16 -6.29 7.60
N SER A 259 -3.20 -5.72 8.81
CA SER A 259 -3.92 -4.47 9.08
C SER A 259 -3.34 -3.27 8.33
N ILE A 260 -2.02 -3.24 8.10
CA ILE A 260 -1.36 -2.20 7.30
C ILE A 260 -1.71 -2.35 5.82
N GLN A 261 -1.59 -3.55 5.25
CA GLN A 261 -1.96 -3.79 3.85
C GLN A 261 -3.45 -3.52 3.62
N SER A 262 -4.32 -3.79 4.60
CA SER A 262 -5.76 -3.51 4.53
C SER A 262 -6.10 -2.00 4.46
N LEU A 263 -5.18 -1.09 4.81
CA LEU A 263 -5.37 0.35 4.61
C LEU A 263 -5.11 0.78 3.16
N MET A 264 -4.40 -0.03 2.38
CA MET A 264 -4.08 0.20 0.96
C MET A 264 -5.26 -0.20 0.08
N THR A 265 -6.43 0.40 0.31
CA THR A 265 -7.68 0.12 -0.41
C THR A 265 -7.67 0.65 -1.86
N GLU A 266 -8.63 0.23 -2.68
CA GLU A 266 -8.92 0.84 -4.00
C GLU A 266 -9.19 2.36 -3.94
N ASN A 267 -9.88 2.84 -2.91
CA ASN A 267 -10.36 4.22 -2.79
C ASN A 267 -9.93 4.86 -1.44
N PRO A 268 -8.62 5.05 -1.19
CA PRO A 268 -8.05 5.47 0.09
C PRO A 268 -8.46 6.86 0.57
N TYR A 269 -9.14 7.67 -0.26
CA TYR A 269 -9.77 8.92 0.17
C TYR A 269 -10.76 8.71 1.34
N HIS A 270 -11.53 7.62 1.29
CA HIS A 270 -12.54 7.30 2.31
C HIS A 270 -11.96 6.83 3.66
N ASN A 271 -10.63 6.72 3.78
CA ASN A 271 -9.98 6.43 5.07
C ASN A 271 -9.90 7.67 5.99
N GLU A 272 -10.07 8.89 5.46
CA GLU A 272 -10.12 10.11 6.27
C GLU A 272 -11.52 10.26 6.93
N PRO A 273 -11.64 10.41 8.26
CA PRO A 273 -12.95 10.43 8.93
C PRO A 273 -13.84 11.59 8.48
N GLY A 274 -15.10 11.31 8.12
CA GLY A 274 -16.01 12.32 7.55
C GLY A 274 -15.76 12.60 6.06
N PHE A 275 -15.15 11.65 5.34
CA PHE A 275 -14.98 11.62 3.89
C PHE A 275 -15.44 10.27 3.29
N GLU A 276 -16.31 9.55 3.99
CA GLU A 276 -16.97 8.31 3.52
C GLU A 276 -17.88 8.56 2.30
N GLN A 277 -18.18 9.84 2.03
CA GLN A 277 -18.79 10.35 0.80
C GLN A 277 -17.89 11.45 0.23
N GLU A 278 -17.76 11.53 -1.10
CA GLU A 278 -17.00 12.60 -1.76
C GLU A 278 -17.62 13.97 -1.48
N ARG A 279 -16.80 14.97 -1.15
CA ARG A 279 -17.26 16.36 -0.98
C ARG A 279 -17.52 17.04 -2.32
N HIS A 280 -16.73 16.71 -3.33
CA HIS A 280 -16.95 17.10 -4.72
C HIS A 280 -16.80 15.86 -5.62
N PRO A 281 -17.63 15.69 -6.67
CA PRO A 281 -17.57 14.53 -7.54
C PRO A 281 -16.19 14.33 -8.17
N GLY A 282 -15.58 13.17 -7.92
CA GLY A 282 -14.25 12.80 -8.39
C GLY A 282 -13.10 13.16 -7.45
N ASP A 283 -13.35 13.68 -6.24
CA ASP A 283 -12.31 13.88 -5.21
C ASP A 283 -11.47 12.61 -4.98
N SER A 284 -12.12 11.44 -4.82
CA SER A 284 -11.45 10.14 -4.62
C SER A 284 -10.63 9.75 -5.85
N LYS A 285 -11.19 9.95 -7.06
CA LYS A 285 -10.45 9.69 -8.31
C LYS A 285 -9.19 10.57 -8.43
N ASN A 286 -9.30 11.85 -8.10
CA ASN A 286 -8.17 12.78 -8.14
C ASN A 286 -7.10 12.36 -7.11
N TYR A 287 -7.50 11.97 -5.90
CA TYR A 287 -6.60 11.40 -4.90
C TYR A 287 -5.93 10.10 -5.39
N ASN A 288 -6.66 9.21 -6.05
CA ASN A 288 -6.13 7.96 -6.61
C ASN A 288 -5.05 8.20 -7.67
N GLU A 289 -5.22 9.15 -8.59
CA GLU A 289 -4.16 9.48 -9.55
C GLU A 289 -2.94 10.12 -8.87
N CYS A 290 -3.16 10.98 -7.86
CA CYS A 290 -2.08 11.50 -7.02
C CYS A 290 -1.29 10.38 -6.33
N ILE A 291 -1.97 9.45 -5.65
CA ILE A 291 -1.30 8.35 -4.96
C ILE A 291 -0.63 7.40 -5.95
N ARG A 292 -1.26 7.05 -7.09
CA ARG A 292 -0.66 6.17 -8.10
C ARG A 292 0.62 6.74 -8.70
N HIS A 293 0.66 8.04 -8.97
CA HIS A 293 1.89 8.70 -9.41
C HIS A 293 2.99 8.60 -8.35
N GLU A 294 2.67 8.88 -7.09
CA GLU A 294 3.65 8.86 -6.00
C GLU A 294 4.11 7.44 -5.64
N THR A 295 3.25 6.43 -5.81
CA THR A 295 3.58 4.99 -5.74
C THR A 295 4.66 4.67 -6.77
N LEU A 296 4.45 4.98 -8.06
CA LEU A 296 5.48 4.74 -9.07
C LEU A 296 6.74 5.58 -8.85
N ARG A 297 6.60 6.87 -8.50
CA ARG A 297 7.72 7.79 -8.29
C ARG A 297 8.62 7.36 -7.14
N VAL A 298 8.03 7.02 -5.99
CA VAL A 298 8.73 6.80 -4.73
C VAL A 298 8.79 5.31 -4.37
N ALA A 299 7.65 4.64 -4.29
CA ALA A 299 7.57 3.25 -3.83
C ALA A 299 8.08 2.24 -4.87
N VAL A 300 8.12 2.59 -6.16
CA VAL A 300 8.83 1.79 -7.19
C VAL A 300 10.19 2.41 -7.48
N CYS A 301 10.24 3.57 -8.15
CA CYS A 301 11.49 4.06 -8.72
C CYS A 301 12.49 4.62 -7.68
N ASP A 302 12.09 5.37 -6.64
CA ASP A 302 13.07 5.84 -5.63
C ASP A 302 13.58 4.69 -4.74
N MET A 303 12.79 3.65 -4.52
CA MET A 303 13.22 2.41 -3.87
C MET A 303 14.29 1.67 -4.69
N LEU A 304 14.02 1.39 -5.97
CA LEU A 304 14.95 0.67 -6.86
C LEU A 304 16.18 1.49 -7.30
N ASP A 305 16.13 2.81 -7.19
CA ASP A 305 17.28 3.72 -7.29
C ASP A 305 18.13 3.77 -5.99
N GLY A 306 17.75 3.02 -4.94
CA GLY A 306 18.52 2.91 -3.69
C GLY A 306 18.43 4.15 -2.78
N LYS A 307 17.45 5.04 -2.99
CA LYS A 307 17.29 6.28 -2.21
C LYS A 307 16.74 6.04 -0.80
N CYS A 308 16.19 4.84 -0.56
CA CYS A 308 15.79 4.34 0.74
C CYS A 308 16.74 3.21 1.16
N PRO A 309 17.38 3.27 2.35
CA PRO A 309 18.08 2.12 2.91
C PRO A 309 17.12 0.94 3.06
N CYS A 310 17.51 -0.23 2.54
CA CYS A 310 16.73 -1.46 2.57
C CYS A 310 17.67 -2.65 2.80
N PRO A 311 17.33 -3.63 3.67
CA PRO A 311 18.11 -4.85 3.83
C PRO A 311 18.25 -5.64 2.52
N GLU A 312 19.44 -6.19 2.27
CA GLU A 312 19.78 -6.94 1.05
C GLU A 312 18.78 -8.07 0.73
N ALA A 313 18.37 -8.85 1.74
CA ALA A 313 17.37 -9.91 1.58
C ALA A 313 15.96 -9.44 1.19
N LEU A 314 15.63 -8.16 1.40
CA LEU A 314 14.41 -7.52 0.87
C LEU A 314 14.66 -6.87 -0.51
N TRP A 315 15.90 -6.50 -0.81
CA TRP A 315 16.30 -5.95 -2.11
C TRP A 315 16.14 -6.97 -3.24
N SER A 316 16.62 -8.21 -3.08
CA SER A 316 16.48 -9.27 -4.09
C SER A 316 15.02 -9.59 -4.42
N VAL A 317 14.13 -9.55 -3.41
CA VAL A 317 12.68 -9.70 -3.61
C VAL A 317 12.13 -8.55 -4.45
N MET A 318 12.53 -7.32 -4.13
CA MET A 318 12.09 -6.12 -4.85
C MET A 318 12.55 -6.10 -6.32
N GLU A 319 13.80 -6.50 -6.60
CA GLU A 319 14.31 -6.63 -7.98
C GLU A 319 13.53 -7.67 -8.80
N LYS A 320 13.29 -8.85 -8.22
CA LYS A 320 12.51 -9.91 -8.88
C LYS A 320 11.08 -9.45 -9.14
N SER A 321 10.37 -8.99 -8.11
CA SER A 321 8.98 -8.54 -8.25
C SER A 321 8.86 -7.36 -9.22
N PHE A 322 9.84 -6.46 -9.29
CA PHE A 322 9.82 -5.38 -10.28
C PHE A 322 9.74 -5.89 -11.72
N LEU A 323 10.44 -6.97 -12.06
CA LEU A 323 10.37 -7.57 -13.39
C LEU A 323 9.01 -8.24 -13.65
N GLU A 324 8.40 -8.83 -12.61
CA GLU A 324 7.05 -9.43 -12.67
C GLU A 324 5.95 -8.37 -12.89
N TYR A 325 6.05 -7.19 -12.26
CA TYR A 325 5.11 -6.08 -12.40
C TYR A 325 5.43 -5.09 -13.54
N TYR A 326 6.53 -5.27 -14.29
CA TYR A 326 7.04 -4.24 -15.20
C TYR A 326 6.01 -3.78 -16.25
N ASP A 327 5.34 -4.73 -16.92
CA ASP A 327 4.42 -4.42 -18.02
C ASP A 327 3.20 -3.61 -17.52
N PHE A 328 2.79 -3.84 -16.26
CA PHE A 328 1.77 -3.03 -15.58
C PHE A 328 2.27 -1.59 -15.34
N TYR A 329 3.47 -1.40 -14.78
CA TYR A 329 4.02 -0.06 -14.57
C TYR A 329 4.17 0.72 -15.88
N GLU A 330 4.60 0.04 -16.95
CA GLU A 330 4.76 0.65 -18.27
C GLU A 330 3.41 1.03 -18.89
N GLY A 331 2.41 0.15 -18.78
CA GLY A 331 1.02 0.43 -19.17
C GLY A 331 0.42 1.62 -18.45
N VAL A 332 0.48 1.63 -17.11
CA VAL A 332 -0.03 2.73 -16.26
C VAL A 332 0.58 4.07 -16.64
N CYS A 333 1.90 4.11 -16.91
CA CYS A 333 2.57 5.33 -17.38
C CYS A 333 2.10 5.74 -18.77
N LYS A 334 2.06 4.82 -19.74
CA LYS A 334 1.65 5.08 -21.13
C LYS A 334 0.23 5.63 -21.23
N GLU A 335 -0.71 5.04 -20.49
CA GLU A 335 -2.10 5.53 -20.38
C GLU A 335 -2.18 6.98 -19.87
N ARG A 336 -1.31 7.35 -18.92
CA ARG A 336 -1.37 8.61 -18.17
C ARG A 336 -0.42 9.69 -18.68
N LEU A 337 0.24 9.48 -19.82
CA LEU A 337 0.99 10.55 -20.51
C LEU A 337 0.12 11.78 -20.84
N HIS A 338 -1.20 11.63 -20.96
CA HIS A 338 -2.12 12.75 -21.14
C HIS A 338 -2.19 13.70 -19.91
N LEU A 339 -1.76 13.24 -18.72
CA LEU A 339 -1.67 14.05 -17.50
C LEU A 339 -0.33 14.80 -17.36
N GLN A 340 0.65 14.55 -18.26
CA GLN A 340 1.99 15.11 -18.17
C GLN A 340 2.00 16.64 -17.97
N GLY A 341 2.69 17.10 -16.94
CA GLY A 341 2.81 18.52 -16.59
C GLY A 341 1.58 19.13 -15.91
N GLN A 342 0.45 18.42 -15.80
CA GLN A 342 -0.73 18.92 -15.08
C GLN A 342 -0.48 18.91 -13.56
N THR A 343 -0.97 19.92 -12.85
CA THR A 343 -0.85 20.02 -11.39
C THR A 343 -1.72 18.97 -10.70
N MET A 344 -1.14 18.22 -9.76
CA MET A 344 -1.85 17.22 -8.96
C MET A 344 -2.94 17.87 -8.10
N GLN A 345 -4.19 17.42 -8.26
CA GLN A 345 -5.34 17.92 -7.51
C GLN A 345 -5.61 17.03 -6.28
N ASP A 346 -4.87 17.27 -5.19
CA ASP A 346 -5.13 16.59 -3.93
C ASP A 346 -6.34 17.22 -3.21
N PRO A 347 -7.43 16.47 -2.94
CA PRO A 347 -8.65 17.05 -2.35
C PRO A 347 -8.52 17.40 -0.86
N PHE A 348 -7.45 16.96 -0.19
CA PHE A 348 -7.09 17.39 1.16
C PHE A 348 -6.19 18.66 1.12
N GLY A 349 -5.90 19.19 -0.07
CA GLY A 349 -5.11 20.40 -0.29
C GLY A 349 -3.59 20.20 -0.24
N GLU A 350 -3.10 18.95 -0.24
CA GLU A 350 -1.67 18.68 -0.16
C GLU A 350 -0.95 18.99 -1.48
N LYS A 351 0.00 19.94 -1.45
CA LYS A 351 0.80 20.32 -2.63
C LYS A 351 1.82 19.23 -2.97
N ARG A 352 1.47 18.33 -3.90
CA ARG A 352 2.34 17.24 -4.40
C ARG A 352 3.19 17.63 -5.62
N GLY A 353 2.76 18.61 -6.41
CA GLY A 353 3.47 19.08 -7.61
C GLY A 353 2.70 18.80 -8.91
N HIS A 354 3.38 18.26 -9.91
CA HIS A 354 2.84 17.98 -11.24
C HIS A 354 3.10 16.52 -11.62
N PHE A 355 2.23 15.93 -12.45
CA PHE A 355 2.46 14.58 -12.98
C PHE A 355 3.62 14.57 -13.98
N ASP A 356 4.54 13.61 -13.85
CA ASP A 356 5.71 13.42 -14.73
C ASP A 356 5.87 11.95 -15.14
N TYR A 357 4.78 11.36 -15.67
CA TYR A 357 4.77 9.99 -16.19
C TYR A 357 5.80 9.75 -17.30
N GLN A 358 6.21 10.79 -18.03
CA GLN A 358 7.28 10.69 -19.04
C GLN A 358 8.64 10.36 -18.40
N THR A 359 9.01 11.03 -17.31
CA THR A 359 10.26 10.74 -16.59
C THR A 359 10.16 9.42 -15.81
N LEU A 360 8.98 9.08 -15.27
CA LEU A 360 8.75 7.78 -14.64
C LEU A 360 8.96 6.63 -15.64
N LEU A 361 8.38 6.73 -16.84
CA LEU A 361 8.54 5.73 -17.91
C LEU A 361 10.02 5.50 -18.25
N SER A 362 10.81 6.57 -18.41
CA SER A 362 12.25 6.46 -18.67
C SER A 362 13.04 5.84 -17.51
N ARG A 363 12.68 6.14 -16.25
CA ARG A 363 13.30 5.52 -15.05
C ARG A 363 12.97 4.03 -14.93
N LEU A 364 11.72 3.65 -15.22
CA LEU A 364 11.28 2.26 -15.26
C LEU A 364 12.05 1.47 -16.33
N GLN A 365 12.12 2.00 -17.55
CA GLN A 365 12.85 1.38 -18.68
C GLN A 365 14.35 1.19 -18.36
N ALA A 366 15.02 2.23 -17.84
CA ALA A 366 16.42 2.14 -17.44
C ALA A 366 16.66 1.13 -16.29
N THR A 367 15.70 0.99 -15.37
CA THR A 367 15.75 0.02 -14.27
C THR A 367 15.54 -1.41 -14.79
N GLN A 368 14.62 -1.62 -15.73
CA GLN A 368 14.41 -2.93 -16.34
C GLN A 368 15.62 -3.40 -17.16
N GLN A 369 16.26 -2.49 -17.90
CA GLN A 369 17.50 -2.78 -18.63
C GLN A 369 18.62 -3.18 -17.66
N ARG A 370 18.81 -2.40 -16.57
CA ARG A 370 19.77 -2.69 -15.50
C ARG A 370 19.57 -4.09 -14.89
N LEU A 371 18.33 -4.48 -14.61
CA LEU A 371 18.03 -5.75 -13.95
C LEU A 371 18.04 -6.95 -14.90
N ARG A 372 17.58 -6.80 -16.15
CA ARG A 372 17.69 -7.87 -17.17
C ARG A 372 19.16 -8.20 -17.48
N GLU A 373 20.02 -7.19 -17.57
CA GLU A 373 21.45 -7.40 -17.79
C GLU A 373 22.13 -8.04 -16.58
N LYS A 374 21.74 -7.66 -15.35
CA LYS A 374 22.21 -8.32 -14.12
C LYS A 374 21.90 -9.82 -14.14
N CYS A 375 20.65 -10.22 -14.37
CA CYS A 375 20.27 -11.63 -14.40
C CYS A 375 21.00 -12.40 -15.51
N ARG A 376 21.21 -11.79 -16.70
CA ARG A 376 21.97 -12.43 -17.80
C ARG A 376 23.41 -12.76 -17.40
N LEU A 377 24.06 -11.91 -16.61
CA LEU A 377 25.42 -12.16 -16.10
C LEU A 377 25.43 -13.21 -14.98
N GLU A 378 24.40 -13.22 -14.13
CA GLU A 378 24.21 -14.25 -13.09
C GLU A 378 23.97 -15.66 -13.69
N ASP A 379 23.31 -15.74 -14.85
CA ASP A 379 23.19 -16.98 -15.64
C ASP A 379 24.53 -17.37 -16.32
N GLU A 380 25.24 -16.41 -16.94
CA GLU A 380 26.48 -16.66 -17.70
C GLU A 380 27.67 -17.12 -16.83
N ASP A 381 27.80 -16.64 -15.59
CA ASP A 381 28.82 -17.13 -14.65
C ASP A 381 28.50 -18.56 -14.12
N GLY A 382 27.23 -19.00 -14.17
CA GLY A 382 26.77 -20.26 -13.58
C GLY A 382 27.18 -21.54 -14.32
N ASP A 383 27.34 -21.47 -15.65
CA ASP A 383 27.62 -22.64 -16.51
C ASP A 383 29.12 -23.03 -16.58
N THR A 384 30.03 -22.25 -15.96
CA THR A 384 31.48 -22.39 -16.16
C THR A 384 32.12 -23.61 -15.46
N ASP A 385 31.45 -24.23 -14.49
CA ASP A 385 31.98 -25.36 -13.70
C ASP A 385 31.82 -26.76 -14.36
N SER A 386 31.40 -26.83 -15.63
CA SER A 386 31.09 -28.11 -16.31
C SER A 386 31.75 -28.32 -17.68
N ASP A 387 33.09 -28.26 -17.75
CA ASP A 387 33.83 -29.34 -18.44
C ASP A 387 35.34 -29.37 -18.11
N SER A 388 35.81 -30.47 -17.54
CA SER A 388 37.25 -30.80 -17.40
C SER A 388 37.48 -32.31 -17.35
N SER A 389 36.81 -33.03 -18.27
CA SER A 389 37.02 -34.46 -18.50
C SER A 389 38.42 -34.72 -19.06
N SER A 390 39.34 -35.18 -18.20
CA SER A 390 40.76 -35.37 -18.50
C SER A 390 41.04 -36.35 -19.65
N SER A 391 41.73 -35.87 -20.69
CA SER A 391 42.38 -36.73 -21.70
C SER A 391 43.79 -37.12 -21.25
N GLY A 392 44.01 -38.38 -20.85
CA GLY A 392 45.29 -38.80 -20.25
C GLY A 392 45.58 -40.30 -20.26
N THR A 393 46.03 -40.81 -21.41
CA THR A 393 46.70 -42.12 -21.64
C THR A 393 47.86 -41.84 -22.59
N ASP A 394 49.11 -42.34 -22.47
CA ASP A 394 49.73 -43.42 -21.69
C ASP A 394 51.16 -42.97 -21.22
N PRO A 395 51.95 -43.74 -20.43
CA PRO A 395 52.74 -44.86 -21.01
C PRO A 395 53.05 -46.07 -20.09
N ASP A 396 53.47 -47.18 -20.71
CA ASP A 396 54.15 -48.32 -20.06
C ASP A 396 55.48 -47.93 -19.38
N SER A 397 55.78 -48.52 -18.21
CA SER A 397 57.05 -49.25 -17.96
C SER A 397 57.15 -49.94 -16.57
N GLN A 398 57.88 -51.06 -16.56
CA GLN A 398 58.13 -52.03 -15.47
C GLN A 398 58.71 -51.45 -14.15
N GLY A 399 58.50 -52.10 -12.99
CA GLY A 399 59.04 -51.55 -11.72
C GLY A 399 59.12 -52.35 -10.38
N SER A 400 58.93 -53.67 -10.31
CA SER A 400 59.34 -54.57 -9.19
C SER A 400 58.98 -54.29 -7.69
N SER A 401 58.38 -55.31 -7.05
CA SER A 401 58.61 -55.76 -5.65
C SER A 401 58.40 -54.85 -4.41
N GLY A 402 57.52 -55.26 -3.49
CA GLY A 402 57.57 -54.90 -2.06
C GLY A 402 56.20 -54.84 -1.35
N PRO A 403 55.90 -55.69 -0.35
CA PRO A 403 54.60 -55.68 0.34
C PRO A 403 54.54 -54.66 1.50
N ARG A 404 53.34 -54.16 1.79
CA ARG A 404 52.98 -53.50 3.06
C ARG A 404 51.60 -54.01 3.56
N PRO A 405 51.35 -53.99 4.88
CA PRO A 405 50.25 -54.74 5.49
C PRO A 405 48.96 -53.92 5.66
N ASP A 406 47.86 -54.63 5.93
CA ASP A 406 46.61 -54.07 6.43
C ASP A 406 46.78 -53.34 7.77
N LEU A 407 45.97 -52.31 8.01
CA LEU A 407 45.66 -51.82 9.35
C LEU A 407 44.30 -51.11 9.38
N ASN A 408 43.35 -51.70 10.11
CA ASN A 408 42.00 -51.16 10.31
C ASN A 408 42.01 -49.83 11.07
N TRP A 409 41.04 -48.97 10.76
CA TRP A 409 40.63 -47.86 11.63
C TRP A 409 39.55 -48.32 12.62
N PRO A 410 39.71 -48.12 13.95
CA PRO A 410 38.67 -48.39 14.94
C PRO A 410 37.76 -47.15 15.15
N PRO A 411 36.44 -47.33 15.33
CA PRO A 411 35.51 -46.20 15.48
C PRO A 411 35.29 -45.78 16.94
N THR A 412 35.24 -44.46 17.16
CA THR A 412 34.37 -43.77 18.14
C THR A 412 34.02 -42.39 17.58
#